data_AF-A0AAV8WPF5-F1
#
_entry.id   AF-A0AAV8WPF5-F1
#
_cell.length_a   1.000
_cell.length_b   1.000
_cell.length_c   1.000
_cell.angle_alpha   90.00
_cell.angle_beta   90.00
_cell.angle_gamma   90.00
#
_symmetry.space_group_name_H-M   'P 1'
#
loop_
_entity.id
_entity.type
_entity.pdbx_description
1 polymer ?
#
loop_
_entity_poly.entity_id
_entity_poly.type
_entity_poly.pdbx_seq_one_letter_code
_entity_poly.pdbx_strand_id
1 'polypeptide(L)'
;MQTLRRPYTIYNFKHPTETPSGEVVLPMDVLIPCVENATKLCVPGDTPICTTFSEIMCLEVLTATSFCEQYNTTCIKRKIPCLESDPLCQNKTEEELTVENDKTFTSVELPCFANITVNSNIPNFDIYSFNGTFPVGTNTSYTYHYHYCVTTLGIPGLETDVCLTTPSTKGVSASK
;
A
#
# COMPACT_ATOMS: atom_id res chain seq x y z
N MET A 1 17.40 -20.52 10.66
CA MET A 1 17.74 -19.67 9.49
C MET A 1 17.51 -18.21 9.90
N GLN A 2 18.54 -17.37 9.83
CA GLN A 2 18.44 -15.94 10.09
C GLN A 2 17.94 -15.26 8.82
N THR A 3 16.87 -14.46 8.90
CA THR A 3 16.39 -13.67 7.75
C THR A 3 17.01 -12.28 7.82
N LEU A 4 17.75 -11.93 6.77
CA LEU A 4 18.27 -10.58 6.55
C LEU A 4 17.11 -9.67 6.15
N ARG A 5 16.86 -8.59 6.89
CA ARG A 5 15.83 -7.59 6.57
C ARG A 5 16.45 -6.22 6.35
N ARG A 6 16.09 -5.58 5.25
CA ARG A 6 16.37 -4.16 5.01
C ARG A 6 15.26 -3.32 5.62
N PRO A 7 15.57 -2.24 6.36
CA PRO A 7 14.55 -1.27 6.77
C PRO A 7 13.97 -0.60 5.52
N TYR A 8 12.70 -0.22 5.58
CA TYR A 8 12.05 0.56 4.53
C TYR A 8 11.97 2.02 4.95
N THR A 9 12.28 2.92 4.04
CA THR A 9 11.94 4.35 4.16
C THR A 9 10.54 4.54 3.60
N ILE A 10 9.64 5.12 4.40
CA ILE A 10 8.23 5.26 4.05
C ILE A 10 7.92 6.69 3.64
N TYR A 11 7.30 6.82 2.48
CA TYR A 11 6.85 8.07 1.88
C TYR A 11 5.32 8.08 1.74
N ASN A 12 4.74 9.24 1.92
CA ASN A 12 3.31 9.51 1.75
C ASN A 12 3.09 11.02 1.56
N PHE A 13 1.85 11.48 1.51
CA PHE A 13 1.53 12.88 1.26
C PHE A 13 2.17 13.86 2.28
N LYS A 14 2.29 13.46 3.55
CA LYS A 14 2.89 14.29 4.61
C LYS A 14 4.42 14.19 4.64
N HIS A 15 4.97 13.10 4.10
CA HIS A 15 6.40 12.84 4.00
C HIS A 15 6.73 12.47 2.54
N PRO A 16 6.65 13.44 1.60
CA PRO A 16 6.86 13.16 0.19
C PRO A 16 8.34 12.88 -0.10
N THR A 17 8.60 12.26 -1.25
CA THR A 17 9.94 12.17 -1.82
C THR A 17 10.46 13.54 -2.25
N GLU A 18 11.78 13.71 -2.34
CA GLU A 18 12.39 14.94 -2.89
C GLU A 18 12.06 15.14 -4.38
N THR A 19 11.77 14.05 -5.09
CA THR A 19 11.31 14.11 -6.47
C THR A 19 9.84 14.55 -6.48
N PRO A 20 9.48 15.60 -7.26
CA PRO A 20 8.12 16.10 -7.30
C PRO A 20 7.15 14.98 -7.68
N SER A 21 5.99 14.97 -7.04
CA SER A 21 4.84 14.09 -7.26
C SER A 21 4.31 14.21 -8.69
N GLY A 22 5.09 13.68 -9.64
CA GLY A 22 4.76 13.58 -11.04
C GLY A 22 4.09 12.25 -11.36
N GLU A 23 3.41 12.22 -12.49
CA GLU A 23 2.89 10.98 -13.06
C GLU A 23 4.06 10.05 -13.38
N VAL A 24 4.22 8.96 -12.63
CA VAL A 24 5.28 7.98 -12.88
C VAL A 24 4.73 6.90 -13.80
N VAL A 25 5.37 6.72 -14.96
CA VAL A 25 5.04 5.62 -15.86
C VAL A 25 5.77 4.37 -15.37
N LEU A 26 5.02 3.36 -14.97
CA LEU A 26 5.55 2.07 -14.54
C LEU A 26 5.26 1.01 -15.60
N PRO A 27 6.28 0.28 -16.08
CA PRO A 27 6.04 -0.81 -17.00
C PRO A 27 5.49 -2.02 -16.22
N MET A 28 4.60 -2.78 -16.83
CA MET A 28 3.86 -3.85 -16.13
C MET A 28 4.77 -4.98 -15.62
N ASP A 29 5.88 -5.24 -16.30
CA ASP A 29 6.84 -6.30 -15.99
C ASP A 29 7.63 -6.07 -14.71
N VAL A 30 7.67 -4.85 -14.19
CA VAL A 30 8.28 -4.58 -12.88
C VAL A 30 7.33 -4.88 -11.72
N LEU A 31 6.04 -5.10 -11.96
CA LEU A 31 5.05 -5.37 -10.91
C LEU A 31 5.10 -6.82 -10.47
N ILE A 32 5.16 -7.04 -9.16
CA ILE A 32 5.11 -8.36 -8.52
C ILE A 32 4.19 -8.31 -7.29
N PRO A 33 3.59 -9.45 -6.89
CA PRO A 33 2.79 -9.52 -5.69
C PRO A 33 3.68 -9.31 -4.47
N CYS A 34 3.18 -8.56 -3.49
CA CYS A 34 3.88 -8.39 -2.24
C CYS A 34 3.84 -9.65 -1.38
N VAL A 35 4.94 -9.91 -0.67
CA VAL A 35 4.96 -10.93 0.40
C VAL A 35 4.05 -10.50 1.56
N GLU A 36 3.45 -11.44 2.28
CA GLU A 36 2.44 -11.18 3.34
C GLU A 36 2.85 -10.18 4.43
N ASN A 37 4.15 -9.98 4.66
CA ASN A 37 4.61 -8.99 5.63
C ASN A 37 4.68 -7.57 5.06
N ALA A 38 4.89 -7.42 3.75
CA ALA A 38 4.93 -6.12 3.07
C ALA A 38 3.51 -5.54 2.92
N THR A 39 2.49 -6.39 2.83
CA THR A 39 1.08 -5.96 2.75
C THR A 39 0.62 -5.17 3.98
N LYS A 40 1.27 -5.37 5.14
CA LYS A 40 0.98 -4.65 6.39
C LYS A 40 1.36 -3.17 6.35
N LEU A 41 2.14 -2.74 5.37
CA LEU A 41 2.44 -1.32 5.17
C LEU A 41 1.21 -0.55 4.67
N CYS A 42 0.35 -1.22 3.91
CA CYS A 42 -0.83 -0.61 3.33
C CYS A 42 -2.00 -0.61 4.30
N VAL A 43 -2.78 0.46 4.24
CA VAL A 43 -4.03 0.56 5.01
C VAL A 43 -5.00 -0.52 4.51
N PRO A 44 -5.80 -1.17 5.40
CA PRO A 44 -6.78 -2.14 4.97
C PRO A 44 -7.65 -1.63 3.80
N GLY A 45 -7.73 -2.45 2.74
CA GLY A 45 -8.46 -2.12 1.51
C GLY A 45 -7.58 -1.55 0.39
N ASP A 46 -6.40 -1.01 0.69
CA ASP A 46 -5.43 -0.67 -0.36
C ASP A 46 -4.84 -1.93 -0.99
N THR A 47 -4.48 -1.84 -2.27
CA THR A 47 -3.85 -2.93 -2.99
C THR A 47 -2.34 -2.82 -2.84
N PRO A 48 -1.68 -3.74 -2.10
CA PRO A 48 -0.23 -3.74 -1.99
C PRO A 48 0.39 -4.34 -3.26
N ILE A 49 1.18 -3.54 -3.97
CA ILE A 49 1.94 -3.98 -5.15
C ILE A 49 3.41 -3.73 -4.91
N CYS A 50 4.22 -4.74 -5.20
CA CYS A 50 5.65 -4.64 -5.03
C CYS A 50 6.32 -4.51 -6.40
N THR A 51 7.52 -3.93 -6.43
CA THR A 51 8.33 -3.88 -7.66
C THR A 51 9.45 -4.92 -7.62
N THR A 52 10.01 -5.25 -8.78
CA THR A 52 11.24 -6.05 -8.89
C THR A 52 12.44 -5.39 -8.18
N PHE A 53 12.36 -4.08 -7.90
CA PHE A 53 13.31 -3.32 -7.10
C PHE A 53 13.03 -3.39 -5.59
N SER A 54 12.10 -4.25 -5.17
CA SER A 54 11.67 -4.45 -3.78
C SER A 54 10.99 -3.23 -3.15
N GLU A 55 10.49 -2.29 -3.94
CA GLU A 55 9.64 -1.20 -3.45
C GLU A 55 8.23 -1.73 -3.16
N ILE A 56 7.52 -1.09 -2.24
CA ILE A 56 6.13 -1.41 -1.87
C ILE A 56 5.28 -0.20 -2.17
N MET A 57 4.25 -0.36 -2.99
CA MET A 57 3.27 0.68 -3.33
C MET A 57 1.89 0.27 -2.82
N CYS A 58 1.21 1.18 -2.13
CA CYS A 58 -0.18 1.02 -1.73
C CYS A 58 -1.05 1.76 -2.74
N LEU A 59 -1.74 0.98 -3.58
CA LEU A 59 -2.43 1.48 -4.76
C LEU A 59 -3.95 1.46 -4.61
N GLU A 60 -4.58 2.43 -5.26
CA GLU A 60 -6.01 2.44 -5.56
C GLU A 60 -6.23 2.92 -7.00
N VAL A 61 -7.25 2.42 -7.70
CA VAL A 61 -7.59 2.92 -9.04
C VAL A 61 -7.99 4.39 -8.96
N LEU A 62 -7.47 5.22 -9.86
CA LEU A 62 -7.69 6.67 -9.78
C LEU A 62 -9.18 7.04 -9.89
N THR A 63 -9.97 6.23 -10.59
CA THR A 63 -11.43 6.39 -10.72
C THR A 63 -12.22 6.11 -9.43
N ALA A 64 -11.63 5.44 -8.45
CA ALA A 64 -12.22 5.21 -7.13
C ALA A 64 -11.85 6.32 -6.12
N THR A 65 -11.06 7.31 -6.54
CA THR A 65 -10.67 8.45 -5.69
C THR A 65 -11.68 9.59 -5.79
N SER A 66 -11.70 10.45 -4.77
CA SER A 66 -12.50 11.69 -4.75
C SER A 66 -11.64 12.87 -4.35
N PHE A 67 -11.91 14.07 -4.87
CA PHE A 67 -11.20 15.27 -4.45
C PHE A 67 -11.41 15.56 -2.96
N CYS A 68 -10.33 15.87 -2.24
CA CYS A 68 -10.32 16.20 -0.83
C CYS A 68 -9.73 17.60 -0.62
N GLU A 69 -10.61 18.55 -0.27
CA GLU A 69 -10.26 19.97 -0.11
C GLU A 69 -9.17 20.21 0.94
N GLN A 70 -9.20 19.44 2.04
CA GLN A 70 -8.23 19.56 3.13
C GLN A 70 -6.77 19.41 2.66
N TYR A 71 -6.55 18.57 1.65
CA TYR A 71 -5.21 18.26 1.13
C TYR A 71 -4.97 18.85 -0.25
N ASN A 72 -5.99 19.48 -0.86
CA ASN A 72 -5.95 20.00 -2.23
C ASN A 72 -5.46 18.96 -3.25
N THR A 73 -5.88 17.71 -3.10
CA THR A 73 -5.52 16.57 -3.97
C THR A 73 -6.69 15.58 -4.05
N THR A 74 -6.51 14.46 -4.75
CA THR A 74 -7.42 13.31 -4.66
C THR A 74 -7.12 12.49 -3.43
N CYS A 75 -8.16 11.94 -2.81
CA CYS A 75 -8.07 11.06 -1.66
C CYS A 75 -8.88 9.78 -1.90
N ILE A 76 -8.50 8.74 -1.16
CA ILE A 76 -9.30 7.53 -1.01
C ILE A 76 -9.88 7.49 0.40
N LYS A 77 -11.09 6.93 0.52
CA LYS A 77 -11.75 6.71 1.81
C LYS A 77 -11.56 5.27 2.25
N ARG A 78 -10.97 5.07 3.41
CA ARG A 78 -10.75 3.74 4.00
C ARG A 78 -11.36 3.63 5.38
N LYS A 79 -11.92 2.46 5.68
CA LYS A 79 -12.39 2.08 7.01
C LYS A 79 -11.28 1.33 7.71
N ILE A 80 -10.77 1.90 8.80
CA ILE A 80 -9.73 1.27 9.62
C ILE A 80 -10.40 0.71 10.88
N PRO A 81 -10.16 -0.56 11.24
CA PRO A 81 -10.64 -1.11 12.49
C PRO A 81 -9.95 -0.42 13.67
N CYS A 82 -10.75 0.06 14.61
CA CYS A 82 -10.26 0.63 15.86
C CYS A 82 -9.74 -0.49 16.76
N LEU A 83 -8.46 -0.44 17.08
CA LEU A 83 -7.86 -1.29 18.10
C LEU A 83 -7.99 -0.63 19.47
N GLU A 84 -7.91 -1.43 20.54
CA GLU A 84 -7.87 -0.88 21.90
C GLU A 84 -6.71 0.11 22.03
N SER A 85 -7.01 1.31 22.50
CA SER A 85 -6.05 2.42 22.62
C SER A 85 -5.49 2.98 21.31
N ASP A 86 -6.17 2.77 20.18
CA ASP A 86 -5.76 3.41 18.91
C ASP A 86 -6.00 4.94 18.97
N PRO A 87 -4.95 5.77 18.88
CA PRO A 87 -5.08 7.23 18.92
C PRO A 87 -5.93 7.80 17.78
N LEU A 88 -6.07 7.08 16.66
CA LEU A 88 -6.95 7.48 15.55
C LEU A 88 -8.42 7.39 15.95
N CYS A 89 -8.77 6.50 16.88
CA CYS A 89 -10.15 6.29 17.31
C CYS A 89 -10.48 6.95 18.65
N GLN A 90 -9.50 7.14 19.53
CA GLN A 90 -9.72 7.81 20.83
C GLN A 90 -10.19 9.26 20.71
N ASN A 91 -9.79 9.95 19.64
CA ASN A 91 -10.10 11.36 19.43
C ASN A 91 -11.37 11.58 18.58
N LYS A 92 -12.11 10.52 18.25
CA LYS A 92 -13.29 10.57 17.37
C LYS A 92 -14.57 10.55 18.17
N THR A 93 -15.57 11.31 17.71
CA THR A 93 -16.91 11.28 18.32
C THR A 93 -17.65 9.99 17.93
N GLU A 94 -18.71 9.62 18.67
CA GLU A 94 -19.54 8.45 18.33
C GLU A 94 -20.14 8.54 16.92
N GLU A 95 -20.39 9.75 16.40
CA GLU A 95 -20.89 9.98 15.04
C GLU A 95 -19.83 9.74 13.95
N GLU A 96 -18.55 9.86 14.29
CA GLU A 96 -17.43 9.60 13.39
C GLU A 96 -16.98 8.13 13.40
N LEU A 97 -17.49 7.35 14.35
CA LEU A 97 -17.22 5.94 14.51
C LEU A 97 -18.37 5.12 13.88
N THR A 98 -18.02 4.05 13.19
CA THR A 98 -19.00 3.12 12.61
C THR A 98 -18.84 1.77 13.28
N VAL A 99 -19.95 1.17 13.74
CA VAL A 99 -19.93 -0.18 14.35
C VAL A 99 -20.46 -1.19 13.33
N GLU A 100 -19.64 -2.17 12.97
CA GLU A 100 -20.00 -3.27 12.08
C GLU A 100 -19.54 -4.60 12.70
N ASN A 101 -20.46 -5.56 12.89
CA ASN A 101 -20.15 -6.89 13.44
C ASN A 101 -19.37 -6.85 14.77
N ASP A 102 -19.83 -6.05 15.74
CA ASP A 102 -19.20 -5.84 17.05
C ASP A 102 -17.77 -5.27 17.00
N LYS A 103 -17.36 -4.72 15.86
CA LYS A 103 -16.10 -4.01 15.68
C LYS A 103 -16.36 -2.55 15.36
N THR A 104 -15.62 -1.68 16.04
CA THR A 104 -15.64 -0.24 15.77
C THR A 104 -14.63 0.09 14.68
N PHE A 105 -15.02 0.94 13.74
CA PHE A 105 -14.21 1.42 12.64
C PHE A 105 -14.22 2.95 12.62
N THR A 106 -13.14 3.53 12.11
CA THR A 106 -13.10 4.95 11.76
C THR A 106 -12.82 5.10 10.27
N SER A 107 -13.42 6.13 9.66
CA SER A 107 -13.15 6.46 8.27
C SER A 107 -11.99 7.45 8.20
N VAL A 108 -10.98 7.12 7.40
CA VAL A 108 -9.85 7.99 7.12
C VAL A 108 -9.83 8.37 5.64
N GLU A 109 -9.49 9.63 5.38
CA GLU A 109 -9.16 10.10 4.05
C GLU A 109 -7.65 10.04 3.87
N LEU A 110 -7.21 9.23 2.91
CA LEU A 110 -5.80 9.08 2.57
C LEU A 110 -5.54 9.83 1.26
N PRO A 111 -4.80 10.95 1.30
CA PRO A 111 -4.43 11.67 0.08
C PRO A 111 -3.49 10.86 -0.80
N CYS A 112 -3.75 10.90 -2.10
CA CYS A 112 -2.83 10.46 -3.12
C CYS A 112 -1.58 11.35 -3.05
N PHE A 113 -0.42 10.75 -2.77
CA PHE A 113 0.84 11.49 -2.77
C PHE A 113 1.48 11.49 -4.17
N ALA A 114 1.17 10.48 -4.98
CA ALA A 114 1.60 10.38 -6.37
C ALA A 114 0.53 9.67 -7.20
N ASN A 115 0.54 9.93 -8.50
CA ASN A 115 -0.23 9.18 -9.47
C ASN A 115 0.74 8.39 -10.33
N ILE A 116 0.39 7.15 -10.64
CA ILE A 116 1.17 6.29 -11.53
C ILE A 116 0.31 5.83 -12.69
N THR A 117 0.97 5.59 -13.81
CA THR A 117 0.35 5.05 -15.01
C THR A 117 1.06 3.75 -15.36
N VAL A 118 0.32 2.65 -15.27
CA VAL A 118 0.80 1.33 -15.70
C VAL A 118 0.39 1.13 -17.16
N ASN A 119 1.39 1.00 -18.02
CA ASN A 119 1.17 0.70 -19.44
C ASN A 119 1.17 -0.81 -19.65
N SER A 120 0.12 -1.32 -20.28
CA SER A 120 0.00 -2.75 -20.58
C SER A 120 -0.62 -2.97 -21.95
N ASN A 121 -0.24 -4.05 -22.61
CA ASN A 121 -0.90 -4.53 -23.82
C ASN A 121 -2.03 -5.54 -23.53
N ILE A 122 -2.31 -5.78 -22.25
CA ILE A 122 -3.35 -6.69 -21.77
C ILE A 122 -4.62 -5.88 -21.52
N PRO A 123 -5.73 -6.16 -22.23
CA PRO A 123 -6.99 -5.50 -21.98
C PRO A 123 -7.56 -5.94 -20.62
N ASN A 124 -8.28 -5.04 -19.96
CA ASN A 124 -8.95 -5.28 -18.68
C ASN A 124 -8.01 -5.81 -17.57
N PHE A 125 -6.76 -5.34 -17.53
CA PHE A 125 -5.90 -5.60 -16.39
C PHE A 125 -6.53 -5.06 -15.10
N ASP A 126 -6.62 -5.93 -14.09
CA ASP A 126 -7.15 -5.61 -12.78
C ASP A 126 -6.05 -5.81 -11.72
N ILE A 127 -5.73 -4.73 -11.02
CA ILE A 127 -4.68 -4.75 -10.00
C ILE A 127 -5.12 -5.50 -8.74
N TYR A 128 -6.42 -5.54 -8.43
CA TYR A 128 -6.94 -6.17 -7.22
C TYR A 128 -6.81 -7.69 -7.27
N SER A 129 -6.84 -8.27 -8.47
CA SER A 129 -6.70 -9.70 -8.71
C SER A 129 -5.30 -10.11 -9.18
N PHE A 130 -4.35 -9.16 -9.22
CA PHE A 130 -2.98 -9.44 -9.67
C PHE A 130 -2.24 -10.36 -8.68
N ASN A 131 -1.81 -11.52 -9.19
CA ASN A 131 -1.13 -12.55 -8.40
C ASN A 131 0.32 -12.79 -8.85
N GLY A 132 0.89 -11.90 -9.68
CA GLY A 132 2.23 -12.07 -10.26
C GLY A 132 2.29 -12.85 -11.57
N THR A 133 1.16 -13.33 -12.07
CA THR A 133 1.09 -13.98 -13.38
C THR A 133 0.25 -13.15 -14.34
N PHE A 134 0.77 -12.96 -15.55
CA PHE A 134 0.06 -12.29 -16.63
C PHE A 134 -0.63 -13.33 -17.52
N PRO A 135 -1.90 -13.12 -17.92
CA PRO A 135 -2.61 -14.05 -18.78
C PRO A 135 -1.87 -14.22 -20.12
N VAL A 136 -1.56 -15.48 -20.46
CA VAL A 136 -0.86 -15.81 -21.71
C VAL A 136 -1.86 -15.75 -22.87
N GLY A 137 -1.51 -15.09 -23.96
CA GLY A 137 -2.33 -15.03 -25.19
C GLY A 137 -3.37 -13.90 -25.23
N THR A 138 -3.40 -13.02 -24.23
CA THR A 138 -4.28 -11.82 -24.21
C THR A 138 -3.58 -10.55 -24.70
N ASN A 139 -2.31 -10.65 -25.10
CA ASN A 139 -1.55 -9.50 -25.58
C ASN A 139 -2.14 -8.97 -26.88
N THR A 140 -2.44 -7.68 -26.90
CA THR A 140 -2.91 -6.98 -28.10
C THR A 140 -1.80 -6.10 -28.67
N SER A 141 -2.01 -5.53 -29.86
CA SER A 141 -1.16 -4.48 -30.42
C SER A 141 -1.40 -3.10 -29.81
N TYR A 142 -2.44 -2.95 -28.99
CA TYR A 142 -2.80 -1.68 -28.33
C TYR A 142 -2.10 -1.57 -26.99
N THR A 143 -1.74 -0.35 -26.61
CA THR A 143 -1.30 -0.03 -25.25
C THR A 143 -2.46 0.60 -24.49
N TYR A 144 -2.82 -0.02 -23.38
CA TYR A 144 -3.79 0.46 -22.42
C TYR A 144 -3.06 1.17 -21.27
N HIS A 145 -3.66 2.24 -20.78
CA HIS A 145 -3.13 3.08 -19.71
C HIS A 145 -4.01 2.93 -18.47
N TYR A 146 -3.44 2.36 -17.41
CA TYR A 146 -4.12 2.16 -16.14
C TYR A 146 -3.59 3.15 -15.11
N HIS A 147 -4.45 4.04 -14.64
CA HIS A 147 -4.07 5.11 -13.72
C HIS A 147 -4.38 4.72 -12.29
N TYR A 148 -3.39 4.84 -11.41
CA TYR A 148 -3.53 4.53 -10.00
C TYR A 148 -3.06 5.70 -9.14
N CYS A 149 -3.74 5.87 -8.02
CA CYS A 149 -3.32 6.69 -6.90
C CYS A 149 -2.40 5.87 -6.00
N VAL A 150 -1.25 6.45 -5.62
CA VAL A 150 -0.36 5.89 -4.60
C VAL A 150 -0.58 6.66 -3.30
N THR A 151 -0.95 5.95 -2.24
CA THR A 151 -1.12 6.55 -0.89
C THR A 151 0.13 6.44 -0.04
N THR A 152 0.89 5.36 -0.21
CA THR A 152 2.11 5.08 0.52
C THR A 152 3.11 4.36 -0.38
N LEU A 153 4.39 4.76 -0.28
CA LEU A 153 5.52 4.13 -0.96
C LEU A 153 6.58 3.75 0.07
N GLY A 154 6.98 2.48 0.09
CA GLY A 154 8.13 2.00 0.84
C GLY A 154 9.28 1.73 -0.11
N ILE A 155 10.41 2.42 0.08
CA ILE A 155 11.66 2.16 -0.63
C ILE A 155 12.59 1.39 0.31
N PRO A 156 13.16 0.24 -0.09
CA PRO A 156 14.12 -0.48 0.74
C PRO A 156 15.39 0.38 0.95
N GLY A 157 15.89 0.40 2.18
CA GLY A 157 17.16 1.02 2.53
C GLY A 157 18.35 0.35 1.84
N LEU A 158 19.52 0.97 1.99
CA LEU A 158 20.75 0.48 1.37
C LEU A 158 21.08 -0.94 1.84
N GLU A 159 21.79 -1.70 0.99
CA GLU A 159 22.19 -3.08 1.33
C GLU A 159 23.08 -3.17 2.57
N THR A 160 23.71 -2.05 2.97
CA THR A 160 24.52 -1.94 4.19
C THR A 160 23.70 -1.93 5.46
N ASP A 161 22.40 -1.59 5.38
CA ASP A 161 21.53 -1.40 6.55
C ASP A 161 20.78 -2.69 6.92
N VAL A 162 21.29 -3.84 6.50
CA VAL A 162 20.67 -5.14 6.72
C VAL A 162 20.75 -5.52 8.20
N CYS A 163 19.59 -5.57 8.84
CA CYS A 163 19.47 -6.00 10.23
C CYS A 163 19.27 -7.51 10.32
N LEU A 164 19.94 -8.14 11.30
CA LEU A 164 19.70 -9.54 11.67
C LEU A 164 18.49 -9.62 12.60
N THR A 165 17.41 -10.24 12.14
CA THR A 165 16.27 -10.58 13.03
C THR A 165 16.30 -12.07 13.36
N THR A 166 16.46 -12.41 14.64
CA THR A 166 16.18 -13.76 15.13
C THR A 166 14.67 -13.96 15.28
N PRO A 167 14.09 -15.08 14.82
CA PRO A 167 12.68 -15.37 15.05
C PRO A 167 12.44 -15.50 16.55
N SER A 168 11.55 -14.67 17.10
CA SER A 168 11.13 -14.77 18.50
C SER A 168 10.38 -16.09 18.69
N THR A 169 11.07 -17.06 19.26
CA THR A 169 10.44 -18.28 19.74
C THR A 169 9.62 -17.88 20.96
N LYS A 170 8.30 -17.74 20.82
CA LYS A 170 7.40 -17.89 21.96
C LYS A 170 7.63 -19.30 22.51
N GLY A 171 8.30 -19.38 23.66
CA GLY A 171 8.62 -20.62 24.36
C GLY A 171 8.55 -20.42 25.86
N VAL A 172 7.36 -20.64 26.42
CA VAL A 172 7.05 -21.31 27.69
C VAL A 172 7.79 -20.86 28.98
N SER A 173 6.97 -20.37 29.92
CA SER A 173 7.09 -20.45 31.38
C SER A 173 8.20 -21.33 31.97
N ALA A 174 8.92 -20.79 32.95
CA ALA A 174 9.21 -21.52 34.19
C ALA A 174 9.30 -20.54 35.37
N SER A 175 8.33 -20.64 36.29
CA SER A 175 8.41 -20.18 37.67
C SER A 175 9.52 -20.91 38.43
N LYS A 176 10.29 -20.21 39.26
CA LYS A 176 10.31 -20.39 40.73
C LYS A 176 11.06 -19.26 41.41
#